data_AF-A0AAI8BBA2-F1
#
_entry.id   AF-A0AAI8BBA2-F1
#
_cell.length_a   1.000
_cell.length_b   1.000
_cell.length_c   1.000
_cell.angle_alpha   90.00
_cell.angle_beta   90.00
_cell.angle_gamma   90.00
#
_symmetry.space_group_name_H-M   'P 1'
#
loop_
_entity.id
_entity.type
_entity.pdbx_description
1 polymer ?
#
loop_
_entity_poly.entity_id
_entity_poly.type
_entity_poly.pdbx_seq_one_letter_code
_entity_poly.pdbx_strand_id
1 'polypeptide(L)'
;MIQPTHVFKDNLAQLPAIDGVERIDLVDGRGAVVASIENMPGKQGSLAVYHYLCQAFGTLDAKAAEHGLAVFAEHTADARNRPGAHPNVDRLLAIAAGGEALRVDVVARA
;
A
#
# COMPACT_ATOMS: atom_id res chain seq x y z
N MET A 1 8.81 10.92 -5.25
CA MET A 1 7.82 10.70 -4.18
C MET A 1 6.90 11.91 -4.13
N ILE A 2 5.60 11.70 -3.94
CA ILE A 2 4.65 12.81 -3.76
C ILE A 2 4.82 13.42 -2.35
N GLN A 3 4.35 14.64 -2.16
CA GLN A 3 4.17 15.22 -0.82
C GLN A 3 2.71 14.98 -0.39
N PRO A 4 2.44 14.09 0.57
CA PRO A 4 1.06 13.77 0.95
C PRO A 4 0.36 14.95 1.63
N THR A 5 -0.92 15.12 1.33
CA THR A 5 -1.88 15.97 2.03
C THR A 5 -2.67 15.14 3.06
N HIS A 6 -3.57 15.79 3.78
CA HIS A 6 -4.46 15.15 4.76
C HIS A 6 -5.74 14.56 4.14
N VAL A 7 -5.87 14.56 2.80
CA VAL A 7 -7.04 14.03 2.07
C VAL A 7 -6.60 12.92 1.13
N PHE A 8 -7.05 11.69 1.38
CA PHE A 8 -6.65 10.49 0.65
C PHE A 8 -6.94 10.62 -0.85
N LYS A 9 -8.10 11.17 -1.21
CA LYS A 9 -8.50 11.35 -2.61
C LYS A 9 -7.52 12.27 -3.38
N ASP A 10 -7.02 13.32 -2.73
CA ASP A 10 -6.08 14.26 -3.35
C ASP A 10 -4.69 13.64 -3.50
N ASN A 11 -4.29 12.79 -2.55
CA ASN A 11 -3.06 12.00 -2.66
C ASN A 11 -3.16 10.97 -3.78
N LEU A 12 -4.29 10.27 -3.86
CA LEU A 12 -4.55 9.23 -4.85
C LEU A 12 -4.49 9.78 -6.29
N ALA A 13 -4.96 11.01 -6.50
CA ALA A 13 -4.91 11.69 -7.81
C ALA A 13 -3.49 12.00 -8.31
N GLN A 14 -2.49 11.96 -7.43
CA GLN A 14 -1.08 12.18 -7.79
C GLN A 14 -0.32 10.88 -8.06
N LEU A 15 -0.95 9.72 -7.82
CA LEU A 15 -0.28 8.43 -7.96
C LEU A 15 -0.24 7.96 -9.43
N PRO A 16 0.74 7.12 -9.79
CA PRO A 16 0.79 6.49 -11.10
C PRO A 16 -0.48 5.70 -11.42
N ALA A 17 -0.83 5.66 -12.71
CA ALA A 17 -1.95 4.87 -13.21
C ALA A 17 -1.78 3.37 -12.95
N ILE A 18 -2.90 2.66 -12.83
CA ILE A 18 -2.97 1.22 -12.52
C ILE A 18 -3.69 0.41 -13.60
N ASP A 19 -3.96 0.98 -14.77
CA ASP A 19 -4.71 0.34 -15.86
C ASP A 19 -4.07 -0.98 -16.34
N GLY A 20 -2.74 -1.05 -16.31
CA GLY A 20 -1.95 -2.23 -16.66
C GLY A 20 -1.70 -3.21 -15.52
N VAL A 21 -2.23 -2.98 -14.32
CA VAL A 21 -2.01 -3.84 -13.15
C VAL A 21 -3.22 -4.75 -12.95
N GLU A 22 -3.01 -6.06 -12.95
CA GLU A 22 -4.04 -7.05 -12.60
C GLU A 22 -4.18 -7.17 -11.08
N ARG A 23 -3.06 -7.33 -10.38
CA ARG A 23 -2.99 -7.37 -8.92
C ARG A 23 -1.59 -7.06 -8.43
N ILE A 24 -1.47 -6.90 -7.11
CA ILE A 24 -0.20 -6.85 -6.39
C ILE A 24 -0.15 -8.03 -5.42
N ASP A 25 0.95 -8.77 -5.44
CA ASP A 25 1.26 -9.81 -4.46
C ASP A 25 2.32 -9.28 -3.48
N LEU A 26 2.09 -9.44 -2.18
CA LEU A 26 3.02 -9.08 -1.12
C LEU A 26 3.73 -10.34 -0.65
N VAL A 27 5.06 -10.32 -0.69
CA VAL A 27 5.88 -11.51 -0.48
C VAL A 27 6.80 -11.32 0.71
N ASP A 28 6.80 -12.30 1.63
CA ASP A 28 7.68 -12.31 2.80
C ASP A 28 9.13 -12.65 2.45
N GLY A 29 10.03 -12.55 3.43
CA GLY A 29 11.46 -12.85 3.26
C GLY A 29 11.75 -14.32 2.93
N ARG A 30 10.76 -15.22 3.04
CA ARG A 30 10.85 -16.64 2.66
C ARG A 30 10.33 -16.89 1.25
N GLY A 31 9.84 -15.86 0.56
CA GLY A 31 9.27 -15.97 -0.79
C GLY A 31 7.81 -16.40 -0.82
N ALA A 32 7.12 -16.44 0.32
CA ALA A 32 5.70 -16.78 0.38
C ALA A 32 4.82 -15.54 0.14
N VAL A 33 3.81 -15.67 -0.72
CA VAL A 33 2.79 -14.62 -0.89
C VAL A 33 1.93 -14.60 0.37
N VAL A 34 2.02 -13.51 1.14
CA VAL A 34 1.28 -13.35 2.41
C VAL A 34 -0.02 -12.56 2.24
N ALA A 35 -0.16 -11.83 1.12
CA ALA A 35 -1.39 -11.14 0.77
C ALA A 35 -1.41 -10.76 -0.72
N SER A 36 -2.62 -10.57 -1.26
CA SER A 36 -2.82 -10.04 -2.62
C SER A 36 -3.84 -8.90 -2.62
N ILE A 37 -3.57 -7.88 -3.43
CA ILE A 37 -4.47 -6.75 -3.67
C ILE A 37 -4.86 -6.81 -5.16
N GLU A 38 -6.08 -7.23 -5.44
CA GLU A 38 -6.60 -7.33 -6.80
C GLU A 38 -7.10 -5.97 -7.31
N ASN A 39 -6.98 -5.73 -8.62
CA ASN A 39 -7.57 -4.57 -9.28
C ASN A 39 -9.08 -4.76 -9.48
N MET A 40 -9.83 -4.61 -8.41
CA MET A 40 -11.30 -4.72 -8.38
C MET A 40 -11.95 -3.54 -7.67
N PRO A 41 -13.24 -3.23 -7.97
CA PRO A 41 -13.99 -2.18 -7.30
C PRO A 41 -13.86 -2.25 -5.77
N GLY A 42 -13.54 -1.12 -5.14
CA GLY A 42 -13.31 -1.03 -3.69
C GLY A 42 -11.89 -1.32 -3.21
N LYS A 43 -11.04 -1.97 -4.02
CA LYS A 43 -9.62 -2.23 -3.69
C LYS A 43 -8.62 -1.31 -4.41
N GLN A 44 -9.06 -0.60 -5.44
CA GLN A 44 -8.21 0.19 -6.35
C GLN A 44 -7.38 1.27 -5.65
N GLY A 45 -7.90 1.90 -4.60
CA GLY A 45 -7.14 2.89 -3.83
C GLY A 45 -5.89 2.27 -3.18
N SER A 46 -6.03 1.11 -2.54
CA SER A 46 -4.88 0.40 -1.97
C SER A 46 -3.94 -0.13 -3.06
N LEU A 47 -4.48 -0.61 -4.18
CA LEU A 47 -3.65 -1.08 -5.30
C LEU A 47 -2.72 0.04 -5.80
N ALA A 48 -3.25 1.24 -6.04
CA ALA A 48 -2.47 2.39 -6.48
C ALA A 48 -1.41 2.80 -5.46
N VAL A 49 -1.74 2.82 -4.17
CA VAL A 49 -0.77 3.14 -3.10
C VAL A 49 0.37 2.13 -3.08
N TYR A 50 0.08 0.83 -3.09
CA TYR A 50 1.12 -0.19 -3.03
C TYR A 50 1.96 -0.24 -4.33
N HIS A 51 1.35 0.00 -5.49
CA HIS A 51 2.07 0.14 -6.75
C HIS A 51 3.07 1.30 -6.69
N TYR A 52 2.62 2.47 -6.21
CA TYR A 52 3.45 3.63 -6.00
C TYR A 52 4.60 3.36 -5.01
N LEU A 53 4.32 2.73 -3.86
CA LEU A 53 5.35 2.44 -2.85
C LEU A 53 6.44 1.52 -3.42
N CYS A 54 6.07 0.51 -4.21
CA CYS A 54 7.03 -0.33 -4.92
C CYS A 54 7.96 0.50 -5.83
N GLN A 55 7.40 1.40 -6.63
CA GLN A 55 8.20 2.23 -7.56
C GLN A 55 9.09 3.25 -6.82
N ALA A 56 8.60 3.81 -5.71
CA ALA A 56 9.28 4.87 -4.98
C ALA A 56 10.37 4.36 -4.03
N PHE A 57 10.21 3.15 -3.47
CA PHE A 57 11.10 2.63 -2.42
C PHE A 57 11.77 1.29 -2.76
N GLY A 58 11.25 0.55 -3.75
CA GLY A 58 11.75 -0.78 -4.14
C GLY A 58 11.34 -1.91 -3.18
N THR A 59 11.34 -1.67 -1.86
CA THR A 59 10.89 -2.63 -0.83
C THR A 59 9.89 -1.95 0.10
N LEU A 60 8.91 -2.70 0.60
CA LEU A 60 7.94 -2.23 1.59
C LEU A 60 8.51 -2.42 3.00
N ASP A 61 9.48 -1.58 3.36
CA ASP A 61 10.08 -1.50 4.68
C ASP A 61 9.38 -0.45 5.58
N ALA A 62 9.89 -0.23 6.79
CA ALA A 62 9.31 0.74 7.73
C ALA A 62 9.22 2.16 7.14
N LYS A 63 10.20 2.60 6.35
CA LYS A 63 10.21 3.93 5.73
C LYS A 63 9.14 4.03 4.63
N ALA A 64 9.03 3.01 3.78
CA ALA A 64 7.99 2.95 2.76
C ALA A 64 6.60 2.89 3.42
N ALA A 65 6.46 2.15 4.51
CA ALA A 65 5.22 2.02 5.25
C ALA A 65 4.79 3.33 5.92
N GLU A 66 5.69 4.05 6.59
CA GLU A 66 5.42 5.38 7.15
C GLU A 66 4.95 6.36 6.08
N HIS A 67 5.61 6.36 4.91
CA HIS A 67 5.18 7.20 3.80
C HIS A 67 3.80 6.77 3.27
N GLY A 68 3.55 5.47 3.11
CA GLY A 68 2.26 4.94 2.70
C GLY A 68 1.13 5.32 3.66
N LEU A 69 1.40 5.30 4.97
CA LEU A 69 0.45 5.76 5.99
C LEU A 69 0.13 7.26 5.83
N ALA A 70 1.12 8.09 5.49
CA ALA A 70 0.86 9.49 5.17
C ALA A 70 0.02 9.65 3.89
N VAL A 71 0.27 8.83 2.85
CA VAL A 71 -0.52 8.80 1.62
C VAL A 71 -1.98 8.40 1.90
N PHE A 72 -2.22 7.40 2.75
CA PHE A 72 -3.56 6.97 3.18
C PHE A 72 -4.32 8.00 4.03
N ALA A 73 -3.63 9.05 4.51
CA ALA A 73 -4.23 10.22 5.14
C ALA A 73 -5.26 9.88 6.23
N GLU A 74 -6.52 10.32 6.10
CA GLU A 74 -7.58 10.11 7.07
C GLU A 74 -7.84 8.63 7.40
N HIS A 75 -7.57 7.70 6.47
CA HIS A 75 -7.72 6.26 6.71
C HIS A 75 -6.69 5.71 7.71
N THR A 76 -5.53 6.34 7.84
CA THR A 76 -4.53 5.95 8.84
C THR A 76 -5.01 6.24 10.25
N ALA A 77 -5.63 7.40 10.48
CA ALA A 77 -6.21 7.72 11.77
C ALA A 77 -7.36 6.76 12.12
N ASP A 78 -8.20 6.45 11.14
CA ASP A 78 -9.32 5.54 11.31
C ASP A 78 -8.87 4.09 11.61
N ALA A 79 -7.85 3.59 10.92
CA ALA A 79 -7.27 2.26 11.17
C ALA A 79 -6.70 2.12 12.58
N ARG A 80 -6.04 3.16 13.11
CA ARG A 80 -5.55 3.18 14.50
C ARG A 80 -6.68 3.09 15.52
N ASN A 81 -7.82 3.70 15.23
CA ASN A 81 -8.98 3.69 16.13
C ASN A 81 -9.84 2.43 15.98
N ARG A 82 -9.78 1.75 14.83
CA ARG A 82 -10.56 0.55 14.50
C ARG A 82 -9.67 -0.53 13.87
N PRO A 83 -8.81 -1.19 14.66
CA PRO A 83 -7.91 -2.22 14.15
C PRO A 83 -8.67 -3.31 13.37
N GLY A 84 -8.20 -3.63 12.17
CA GLY A 84 -8.84 -4.62 11.27
C GLY A 84 -9.87 -4.03 10.30
N ALA A 85 -10.26 -2.76 10.46
CA ALA A 85 -11.19 -2.10 9.53
C ALA A 85 -10.53 -1.80 8.17
N HIS A 86 -9.20 -1.71 8.13
CA HIS A 86 -8.45 -1.36 6.92
C HIS A 86 -7.25 -2.29 6.75
N PRO A 87 -7.43 -3.54 6.29
CA PRO A 87 -6.36 -4.55 6.29
C PRO A 87 -5.06 -4.11 5.62
N ASN A 88 -5.14 -3.28 4.58
CA ASN A 88 -3.96 -2.74 3.89
C ASN A 88 -3.27 -1.61 4.66
N VAL A 89 -4.00 -0.80 5.42
CA VAL A 89 -3.44 0.25 6.28
C VAL A 89 -2.89 -0.37 7.56
N ASP A 90 -3.61 -1.33 8.14
CA ASP A 90 -3.18 -2.12 9.29
C ASP A 90 -1.84 -2.82 9.03
N ARG A 91 -1.65 -3.36 7.82
CA ARG A 91 -0.38 -3.94 7.41
C ARG A 91 0.76 -2.92 7.42
N LEU A 92 0.53 -1.72 6.89
CA LEU A 92 1.55 -0.67 6.90
C LEU A 92 1.85 -0.20 8.33
N LEU A 93 0.84 -0.13 9.21
CA LEU A 93 1.04 0.16 10.64
C LEU A 93 1.95 -0.89 11.29
N ALA A 94 1.73 -2.18 11.01
CA ALA A 94 2.57 -3.25 11.54
C ALA A 94 4.02 -3.17 11.04
N ILE A 95 4.23 -2.93 9.74
CA ILE A 95 5.57 -2.79 9.14
C ILE A 95 6.29 -1.56 9.72
N ALA A 96 5.61 -0.41 9.80
CA ALA A 96 6.16 0.80 10.41
C ALA A 96 6.53 0.60 11.89
N ALA A 97 5.83 -0.28 12.61
CA ALA A 97 6.13 -0.65 13.99
C ALA A 97 7.27 -1.68 14.15
N GLY A 98 8.03 -1.98 13.09
CA GLY A 98 9.14 -2.93 13.11
C GLY A 98 8.78 -4.35 12.68
N GLY A 99 7.61 -4.54 12.05
CA GLY A 99 7.26 -5.77 11.36
C GLY A 99 8.19 -6.10 10.19
N GLU A 100 8.08 -7.32 9.68
CA GLU A 100 8.87 -7.80 8.55
C GLU A 100 8.64 -6.95 7.30
N ALA A 101 9.72 -6.53 6.63
CA ALA A 101 9.65 -5.85 5.34
C ALA A 101 9.17 -6.82 4.25
N LEU A 102 8.33 -6.34 3.34
CA LEU A 102 7.76 -7.17 2.27
C LEU A 102 8.27 -6.72 0.90
N ARG A 103 8.41 -7.68 -0.01
CA ARG A 103 8.54 -7.38 -1.44
C ARG A 103 7.15 -7.17 -2.03
N VAL A 104 7.05 -6.26 -2.99
CA VAL A 104 5.83 -5.97 -3.74
C VAL A 104 6.01 -6.46 -5.18
N ASP A 105 5.30 -7.52 -5.54
CA ASP A 105 5.33 -8.08 -6.90
C ASP A 105 4.09 -7.60 -7.67
N VAL A 106 4.31 -6.86 -8.76
CA VAL A 106 3.23 -6.33 -9.61
C VAL A 106 2.91 -7.33 -10.71
N VAL A 107 1.67 -7.81 -10.74
CA VAL A 107 1.18 -8.70 -11.79
C VAL A 107 0.51 -7.86 -12.86
N ALA A 108 1.03 -7.93 -14.09
CA ALA A 108 0.52 -7.17 -15.22
C ALA A 108 -0.78 -7.78 -15.76
N ARG A 109 -1.68 -6.92 -16.23
CA ARG A 109 -2.91 -7.34 -16.92
C ARG A 109 -2.58 -7.81 -18.33
N ALA A 110 -3.15 -8.96 -18.72
CA ALA A 110 -3.03 -9.52 -20.07
C ALA A 110 -3.76 -8.68 -21.13
#